data_AF-A0A6A6TIT5-F1
#
_entry.id   AF-A0A6A6TIT5-F1
#
_cell.length_a   1.000
_cell.length_b   1.000
_cell.length_c   1.000
_cell.angle_alpha   90.00
_cell.angle_beta   90.00
_cell.angle_gamma   90.00
#
_symmetry.space_group_name_H-M   'P 1'
#
loop_
_entity.id
_entity.type
_entity.pdbx_description
1 polymer ?
#
loop_
_entity_poly.entity_id
_entity_poly.type
_entity_poly.pdbx_seq_one_letter_code
_entity_poly.pdbx_strand_id
1 'polypeptide(L)'
;MLGLMFKSQSRKWKAIAQVHLDLVWRAVDYFMVFALQHSIPEHDVRERLVEHIIQPRLLTLRKSVDAKLEEIIDCHGGVNTGLMDAYQDTRNHRLQQTSPLASTSLDAWGSTSLRKPDGPKAGAKFIQQLIRLVFDPKGFVSDVLSSCWSSSNAHSPTTPQGTHDSALRKHDASILVRDSEAFYESNLQFFIGAIFGLVVEKGLMERLPDELFTQRIVRHMSKATLKLVAGETEGTARKRIECDEELKGLEECLNKLTTGGRI
;
A
#
# COMPACT_ATOMS: atom_id res chain seq x y z
N MET A 1 2.86 -32.73 7.46
CA MET A 1 2.44 -32.02 8.70
C MET A 1 2.65 -30.50 8.59
N LEU A 2 3.85 -30.03 8.24
CA LEU A 2 4.15 -28.60 8.03
C LEU A 2 3.16 -27.86 7.10
N GLY A 3 2.80 -28.46 5.96
CA GLY A 3 1.82 -27.87 5.03
C GLY A 3 0.41 -27.65 5.61
N LEU A 4 -0.03 -28.48 6.58
CA LEU A 4 -1.32 -28.30 7.24
C LEU A 4 -1.28 -27.17 8.27
N MET A 5 -0.17 -27.05 9.01
CA MET A 5 0.06 -25.94 9.94
C MET A 5 0.15 -24.61 9.18
N PHE A 6 0.93 -24.60 8.09
CA PHE A 6 1.02 -23.45 7.18
C PHE A 6 -0.35 -23.04 6.66
N LYS A 7 -1.13 -23.97 6.11
CA LYS A 7 -2.50 -23.71 5.63
C LYS A 7 -3.41 -23.17 6.72
N SER A 8 -3.22 -23.56 7.98
CA SER A 8 -3.98 -23.02 9.11
C SER A 8 -3.58 -21.59 9.45
N GLN A 9 -2.28 -21.30 9.40
CA GLN A 9 -1.72 -19.97 9.71
C GLN A 9 -2.00 -18.95 8.59
N SER A 10 -1.92 -19.38 7.32
CA SER A 10 -2.11 -18.50 6.16
C SER A 10 -3.57 -18.16 5.85
N ARG A 11 -4.55 -18.73 6.56
CA ARG A 11 -5.99 -18.46 6.33
C ARG A 11 -6.37 -16.98 6.42
N LYS A 12 -5.63 -16.20 7.20
CA LYS A 12 -5.90 -14.77 7.43
C LYS A 12 -5.25 -13.86 6.38
N TRP A 13 -4.35 -14.37 5.55
CA TRP A 13 -3.57 -13.55 4.61
C TRP A 13 -4.44 -12.80 3.62
N LYS A 14 -5.49 -13.48 3.10
CA LYS A 14 -6.49 -12.85 2.24
C LYS A 14 -7.13 -11.62 2.90
N ALA A 15 -7.64 -11.78 4.12
CA ALA A 15 -8.29 -10.68 4.83
C ALA A 15 -7.32 -9.52 5.11
N ILE A 16 -6.08 -9.82 5.48
CA ILE A 16 -5.05 -8.79 5.74
C ILE A 16 -4.71 -8.03 4.46
N ALA A 17 -4.50 -8.74 3.35
CA ALA A 17 -4.14 -8.11 2.08
C ALA A 17 -5.28 -7.27 1.50
N GLN A 18 -6.53 -7.73 1.64
CA GLN A 18 -7.72 -6.95 1.27
C GLN A 18 -7.83 -5.67 2.09
N VAL A 19 -7.68 -5.75 3.42
CA VAL A 19 -7.69 -4.56 4.30
C VAL A 19 -6.57 -3.60 3.92
N HIS A 20 -5.37 -4.09 3.65
CA HIS A 20 -4.25 -3.25 3.22
C HIS A 20 -4.57 -2.53 1.90
N LEU A 21 -5.06 -3.26 0.89
CA LEU A 21 -5.44 -2.69 -0.38
C LEU A 21 -6.54 -1.62 -0.22
N ASP A 22 -7.54 -1.86 0.64
CA ASP A 22 -8.59 -0.88 0.94
C ASP A 22 -8.04 0.40 1.58
N LEU A 23 -7.08 0.29 2.48
CA LEU A 23 -6.43 1.44 3.09
C LEU A 23 -5.63 2.26 2.07
N VAL A 24 -4.86 1.58 1.22
CA VAL A 24 -4.12 2.24 0.13
C VAL A 24 -5.10 2.91 -0.83
N TRP A 25 -6.18 2.23 -1.21
CA TRP A 25 -7.19 2.76 -2.11
C TRP A 25 -7.86 4.01 -1.53
N ARG A 26 -8.22 4.00 -0.24
CA ARG A 26 -8.75 5.18 0.45
C ARG A 26 -7.76 6.34 0.41
N ALA A 27 -6.47 6.08 0.66
CA ALA A 27 -5.45 7.12 0.60
C ALA A 27 -5.35 7.73 -0.81
N VAL A 28 -5.41 6.92 -1.86
CA VAL A 28 -5.46 7.38 -3.26
C VAL A 28 -6.70 8.24 -3.50
N ASP A 29 -7.88 7.77 -3.08
CA ASP A 29 -9.13 8.48 -3.26
C ASP A 29 -9.13 9.85 -2.54
N TYR A 30 -8.67 9.89 -1.29
CA TYR A 30 -8.47 11.14 -0.55
C TYR A 30 -7.50 12.09 -1.23
N PHE A 31 -6.35 11.57 -1.68
CA PHE A 31 -5.37 12.37 -2.40
C PHE A 31 -5.97 12.96 -3.68
N MET A 32 -6.75 12.18 -4.43
CA MET A 32 -7.39 12.63 -5.66
C MET A 32 -8.39 13.76 -5.42
N VAL A 33 -9.29 13.60 -4.45
CA VAL A 33 -10.24 14.66 -4.07
C VAL A 33 -9.49 15.93 -3.68
N PHE A 34 -8.44 15.79 -2.88
CA PHE A 34 -7.63 16.92 -2.42
C PHE A 34 -6.90 17.61 -3.58
N ALA A 35 -6.24 16.85 -4.45
CA ALA A 35 -5.50 17.37 -5.61
C ALA A 35 -6.43 18.12 -6.58
N LEU A 36 -7.63 17.58 -6.82
CA LEU A 36 -8.62 18.21 -7.70
C LEU A 36 -9.19 19.49 -7.08
N GLN A 37 -9.43 19.51 -5.76
CA GLN A 37 -9.90 20.70 -5.07
C GLN A 37 -8.92 21.87 -5.18
N HIS A 38 -7.61 21.59 -5.15
CA HIS A 38 -6.57 22.62 -5.27
C HIS A 38 -6.28 23.01 -6.72
N SER A 39 -6.47 22.08 -7.66
CA SER A 39 -6.18 22.31 -9.08
C SER A 39 -7.34 22.98 -9.83
N ILE A 40 -8.58 22.76 -9.38
CA ILE A 40 -9.81 23.24 -10.03
C ILE A 40 -10.65 23.99 -9.00
N PRO A 41 -10.62 25.35 -9.01
CA PRO A 41 -11.40 26.17 -8.08
C PRO A 41 -12.91 25.99 -8.26
N GLU A 42 -13.36 25.88 -9.50
CA GLU A 42 -14.78 25.78 -9.85
C GLU A 42 -15.36 24.42 -9.43
N HIS A 43 -16.36 24.45 -8.54
CA HIS A 43 -16.99 23.25 -7.99
C HIS A 43 -17.67 22.41 -9.09
N ASP A 44 -18.47 23.06 -9.95
CA ASP A 44 -19.28 22.38 -10.96
C ASP A 44 -18.45 21.64 -12.00
N VAL A 45 -17.31 22.21 -12.41
CA VAL A 45 -16.37 21.56 -13.34
C VAL A 45 -15.68 20.39 -12.66
N ARG A 46 -15.25 20.57 -11.40
CA ARG A 46 -14.61 19.52 -10.62
C ARG A 46 -15.53 18.31 -10.41
N GLU A 47 -16.78 18.54 -10.02
CA GLU A 47 -17.77 17.48 -9.81
C GLU A 47 -18.04 16.71 -11.10
N ARG A 48 -18.32 17.42 -12.20
CA ARG A 48 -18.56 16.79 -13.51
C ARG A 48 -17.34 15.99 -14.00
N LEU A 49 -16.13 16.49 -13.78
CA LEU A 49 -14.88 15.80 -14.11
C LEU A 49 -14.71 14.51 -13.28
N VAL A 50 -15.00 14.58 -11.97
CA VAL A 50 -14.91 13.42 -11.08
C VAL A 50 -15.89 12.35 -11.52
N GLU A 51 -17.16 12.71 -11.67
CA GLU A 51 -18.25 11.78 -11.95
C GLU A 51 -18.12 11.11 -13.33
N HIS A 52 -17.80 11.88 -14.36
CA HIS A 52 -17.87 11.39 -15.74
C HIS A 52 -16.56 10.83 -16.27
N ILE A 53 -15.42 11.17 -15.66
CA ILE A 53 -14.11 10.83 -16.21
C ILE A 53 -13.29 10.05 -15.18
N ILE A 54 -13.03 10.64 -14.03
CA ILE A 54 -12.08 10.10 -13.06
C ILE A 54 -12.63 8.86 -12.36
N GLN A 55 -13.85 8.92 -11.86
CA GLN A 55 -14.45 7.84 -11.07
C GLN A 55 -14.67 6.54 -11.86
N PRO A 56 -15.19 6.55 -13.10
CA PRO A 56 -15.31 5.32 -13.91
C PRO A 56 -13.98 4.64 -14.16
N ARG A 57 -12.91 5.43 -14.37
CA ARG A 57 -11.55 4.95 -14.61
C ARG A 57 -10.93 4.38 -13.34
N LEU A 58 -11.09 5.06 -12.22
CA LEU A 58 -10.70 4.56 -10.90
C LEU A 58 -11.40 3.23 -10.57
N LEU A 59 -12.72 3.12 -10.80
CA LEU A 59 -13.44 1.85 -10.58
C LEU A 59 -12.92 0.72 -11.47
N THR A 60 -12.53 1.02 -12.71
CA THR A 60 -11.93 0.04 -13.62
C THR A 60 -10.55 -0.41 -13.11
N LEU A 61 -9.73 0.54 -12.65
CA LEU A 61 -8.43 0.25 -12.05
C LEU A 61 -8.58 -0.59 -10.78
N ARG A 62 -9.54 -0.25 -9.92
CA ARG A 62 -9.86 -1.00 -8.69
C ARG A 62 -10.14 -2.48 -9.00
N LYS A 63 -11.04 -2.74 -9.95
CA LYS A 63 -11.37 -4.10 -10.37
C LYS A 63 -10.14 -4.87 -10.87
N SER A 64 -9.27 -4.21 -11.64
CA SER A 64 -8.03 -4.81 -12.13
C SER A 64 -7.06 -5.16 -11.00
N VAL A 65 -6.96 -4.31 -9.99
CA VAL A 65 -6.06 -4.52 -8.83
C VAL A 65 -6.62 -5.61 -7.91
N ASP A 66 -7.93 -5.62 -7.66
CA ASP A 66 -8.59 -6.70 -6.90
C ASP A 66 -8.43 -8.06 -7.60
N ALA A 67 -8.55 -8.10 -8.93
CA ALA A 67 -8.31 -9.33 -9.69
C ALA A 67 -6.85 -9.82 -9.55
N LYS A 68 -5.87 -8.90 -9.58
CA LYS A 68 -4.47 -9.25 -9.40
C LYS A 68 -4.16 -9.73 -7.98
N LEU A 69 -4.82 -9.14 -6.99
CA LEU A 69 -4.74 -9.57 -5.60
C LEU A 69 -5.25 -11.01 -5.43
N GLU A 70 -6.40 -11.33 -6.02
CA GLU A 70 -6.95 -12.70 -5.97
C GLU A 70 -6.03 -13.71 -6.66
N GLU A 71 -5.41 -13.36 -7.80
CA GLU A 71 -4.41 -14.21 -8.47
C GLU A 71 -3.24 -14.54 -7.54
N ILE A 72 -2.68 -13.53 -6.85
CA ILE A 72 -1.54 -13.74 -5.93
C ILE A 72 -1.97 -14.57 -4.72
N ILE A 73 -3.16 -14.31 -4.17
CA ILE A 73 -3.68 -15.09 -3.04
C ILE A 73 -3.85 -16.55 -3.43
N ASP A 74 -4.36 -16.85 -4.64
CA ASP A 74 -4.52 -18.22 -5.11
C ASP A 74 -3.16 -18.92 -5.25
N CYS A 75 -2.16 -18.25 -5.84
CA CYS A 75 -0.79 -18.77 -5.97
C CYS A 75 -0.11 -19.04 -4.62
N HIS A 76 -0.41 -18.26 -3.58
CA HIS A 76 0.19 -18.38 -2.24
C HIS A 76 -0.68 -19.15 -1.23
N GLY A 77 -1.92 -19.50 -1.59
CA GLY A 77 -2.84 -20.28 -0.76
C GLY A 77 -2.52 -21.78 -0.73
N GLY A 78 -1.76 -22.26 -1.72
CA GLY A 78 -1.22 -23.61 -1.79
C GLY A 78 0.12 -23.76 -1.03
N VAL A 79 0.44 -24.98 -0.62
CA VAL A 79 1.82 -25.31 -0.19
C VAL A 79 2.69 -25.26 -1.44
N ASN A 80 3.46 -24.19 -1.62
CA ASN A 80 4.40 -24.11 -2.74
C ASN A 80 5.55 -25.10 -2.50
N THR A 81 5.52 -26.22 -3.22
CA THR A 81 6.49 -27.31 -3.09
C THR A 81 7.90 -26.83 -3.40
N GLY A 82 8.09 -25.95 -4.38
CA GLY A 82 9.41 -25.39 -4.70
C GLY A 82 9.99 -24.52 -3.58
N LEU A 83 9.14 -23.78 -2.88
CA LEU A 83 9.53 -22.99 -1.71
C LEU A 83 9.84 -23.88 -0.50
N MET A 84 9.09 -24.97 -0.34
CA MET A 84 9.36 -25.99 0.67
C MET A 84 10.69 -26.70 0.42
N ASP A 85 10.99 -27.06 -0.82
CA ASP A 85 12.23 -27.71 -1.23
C ASP A 85 13.42 -26.75 -1.05
N ALA A 86 13.30 -25.49 -1.48
CA ALA A 86 14.32 -24.47 -1.27
C ALA A 86 14.59 -24.19 0.23
N TYR A 87 13.53 -24.18 1.05
CA TYR A 87 13.66 -24.05 2.50
C TYR A 87 14.39 -25.26 3.10
N GLN A 88 14.02 -26.48 2.71
CA GLN A 88 14.69 -27.71 3.17
C GLN A 88 16.16 -27.73 2.74
N ASP A 89 16.47 -27.34 1.52
CA ASP A 89 17.82 -27.30 0.99
C ASP A 89 18.70 -26.30 1.75
N THR A 90 18.18 -25.07 1.97
CA THR A 90 18.85 -24.04 2.79
C THR A 90 19.08 -24.52 4.22
N ARG A 91 18.10 -25.23 4.80
CA ARG A 91 18.21 -25.81 6.14
C ARG A 91 19.26 -26.92 6.19
N ASN A 92 19.26 -27.82 5.21
CA ASN A 92 20.22 -28.92 5.11
C ASN A 92 21.65 -28.39 4.95
N HIS A 93 21.83 -27.35 4.14
CA HIS A 93 23.12 -26.68 3.98
C HIS A 93 23.59 -26.01 5.28
N ARG A 94 22.68 -25.41 6.06
CA ARG A 94 22.97 -24.82 7.36
C ARG A 94 23.37 -25.86 8.42
N LEU A 95 22.76 -27.05 8.38
CA LEU A 95 23.08 -28.17 9.27
C LEU A 95 24.42 -28.85 8.90
N GLN A 96 24.79 -28.86 7.63
CA GLN A 96 26.08 -29.40 7.17
C GLN A 96 27.27 -28.49 7.48
N GLN A 97 27.05 -27.18 7.64
CA GLN A 97 28.10 -26.20 7.96
C GLN A 97 28.40 -26.06 9.46
N THR A 98 27.61 -26.66 10.36
CA THR A 98 27.91 -26.66 11.80
C THR A 98 28.90 -27.79 12.17
N SER A 99 30.18 -27.55 11.91
CA SER A 99 31.29 -28.19 12.66
C SER A 99 31.49 -27.47 14.01
N PRO A 100 32.19 -28.05 15.03
CA PRO A 100 32.10 -27.66 16.45
C PRO A 100 32.66 -26.28 16.86
N LEU A 101 32.88 -25.35 15.93
CA LEU A 101 33.46 -24.03 16.19
C LEU A 101 32.69 -22.97 15.38
N ALA A 102 31.42 -22.71 15.72
CA ALA A 102 30.69 -21.54 15.21
C ALA A 102 29.51 -21.18 16.11
N SER A 103 29.78 -20.52 17.23
CA SER A 103 28.82 -19.72 17.99
C SER A 103 28.55 -18.38 17.31
N THR A 104 28.28 -18.39 16.00
CA THR A 104 28.03 -17.17 15.24
C THR A 104 26.54 -17.04 15.01
N SER A 105 25.95 -16.21 15.87
CA SER A 105 24.62 -15.65 15.82
C SER A 105 24.23 -15.17 14.41
N LEU A 106 22.93 -15.16 14.17
CA LEU A 106 22.20 -14.76 12.97
C LEU A 106 22.36 -13.26 12.66
N ASP A 107 23.59 -12.79 12.46
CA ASP A 107 23.91 -11.36 12.28
C ASP A 107 23.91 -10.93 10.81
N ALA A 108 23.43 -11.77 9.89
CA ALA A 108 23.54 -11.47 8.46
C ALA A 108 22.42 -10.55 7.90
N TRP A 109 21.28 -10.36 8.59
CA TRP A 109 20.17 -9.54 8.06
C TRP A 109 19.50 -8.64 9.14
N GLY A 110 20.22 -7.58 9.52
CA GLY A 110 19.81 -6.23 10.02
C GLY A 110 18.60 -6.00 10.96
N SER A 111 18.87 -5.56 12.21
CA SER A 111 17.89 -5.10 13.20
C SER A 111 18.25 -3.82 14.03
N THR A 112 17.38 -2.81 14.08
CA THR A 112 17.36 -1.57 14.93
C THR A 112 16.01 -0.78 14.97
N SER A 113 15.62 -0.34 16.19
CA SER A 113 14.31 -0.38 16.90
C SER A 113 13.58 1.00 16.87
N LEU A 114 12.24 1.12 16.94
CA LEU A 114 11.51 2.39 17.08
C LEU A 114 10.38 2.40 18.13
N ARG A 115 10.50 3.44 18.96
CA ARG A 115 9.80 3.76 20.20
C ARG A 115 8.70 4.82 19.98
N LYS A 116 7.67 4.82 20.83
CA LYS A 116 6.49 5.75 20.86
C LYS A 116 6.85 7.24 20.88
N PRO A 117 6.07 8.13 20.24
CA PRO A 117 6.14 9.58 20.47
C PRO A 117 4.94 10.14 21.24
N ASP A 118 5.22 11.07 22.15
CA ASP A 118 4.26 11.91 22.85
C ASP A 118 3.92 13.18 22.04
N GLY A 119 2.65 13.57 22.05
CA GLY A 119 2.22 14.97 21.86
C GLY A 119 1.57 15.37 20.52
N PRO A 120 0.87 16.52 20.50
CA PRO A 120 -0.27 16.82 19.61
C PRO A 120 0.10 17.32 18.21
N LYS A 121 1.30 17.00 17.71
CA LYS A 121 1.69 17.19 16.29
C LYS A 121 1.54 15.88 15.48
N ALA A 122 0.72 14.96 15.99
CA ALA A 122 0.65 13.56 15.60
C ALA A 122 0.04 13.29 14.21
N GLY A 123 -0.79 14.19 13.67
CA GLY A 123 -1.47 13.96 12.37
C GLY A 123 -0.53 14.02 11.15
N ALA A 124 0.37 15.00 11.10
CA ALA A 124 1.28 15.18 9.96
C ALA A 124 2.46 14.19 9.98
N LYS A 125 2.90 13.77 11.17
CA LYS A 125 3.97 12.77 11.33
C LYS A 125 3.49 11.34 11.10
N PHE A 126 2.20 11.03 11.30
CA PHE A 126 1.62 9.71 11.02
C PHE A 126 1.57 9.41 9.51
N ILE A 127 1.23 10.41 8.70
CA ILE A 127 1.24 10.28 7.22
C ILE A 127 2.68 10.17 6.71
N GLN A 128 3.63 10.92 7.29
CA GLN A 128 5.06 10.80 6.96
C GLN A 128 5.69 9.48 7.45
N GLN A 129 5.21 8.92 8.57
CA GLN A 129 5.60 7.59 9.07
C GLN A 129 4.99 6.46 8.25
N LEU A 130 3.76 6.59 7.75
CA LEU A 130 3.17 5.62 6.83
C LEU A 130 3.92 5.60 5.49
N ILE A 131 4.33 6.77 4.97
CA ILE A 131 5.17 6.86 3.76
C ILE A 131 6.57 6.25 3.99
N ARG A 132 7.13 6.35 5.21
CA ARG A 132 8.38 5.63 5.56
C ARG A 132 8.19 4.13 5.82
N LEU A 133 7.03 3.69 6.32
CA LEU A 133 6.67 2.28 6.52
C LEU A 133 6.56 1.52 5.19
N VAL A 134 6.26 2.24 4.10
CA VAL A 134 5.99 1.68 2.78
C VAL A 134 7.23 1.65 1.88
N PHE A 135 8.25 2.48 2.11
CA PHE A 135 9.37 2.69 1.16
C PHE A 135 10.79 2.39 1.70
N ASP A 136 10.96 1.82 2.91
CA ASP A 136 12.27 1.31 3.37
C ASP A 136 12.17 -0.09 4.01
N PRO A 137 12.38 -1.18 3.24
CA PRO A 137 12.23 -2.55 3.72
C PRO A 137 13.30 -2.97 4.73
N LYS A 138 14.32 -2.15 5.01
CA LYS A 138 15.44 -2.51 5.90
C LYS A 138 15.19 -2.22 7.38
N GLY A 139 14.20 -1.38 7.72
CA GLY A 139 13.93 -0.98 9.12
C GLY A 139 12.78 -1.71 9.82
N PHE A 140 11.87 -2.38 9.10
CA PHE A 140 10.67 -2.98 9.71
C PHE A 140 10.94 -4.30 10.45
N VAL A 141 11.76 -5.17 9.86
CA VAL A 141 12.13 -6.50 10.39
C VAL A 141 12.89 -6.40 11.73
N SER A 142 13.42 -5.23 11.92
CA SER A 142 14.50 -4.85 12.79
C SER A 142 14.01 -4.57 14.22
N ASP A 143 12.77 -4.12 14.36
CA ASP A 143 12.27 -3.54 15.62
C ASP A 143 11.35 -4.49 16.35
N VAL A 144 10.60 -5.26 15.56
CA VAL A 144 9.62 -6.23 16.05
C VAL A 144 10.33 -7.51 16.53
N LEU A 145 11.42 -7.91 15.88
CA LEU A 145 12.12 -9.17 16.20
C LEU A 145 12.99 -9.08 17.47
N SER A 146 13.56 -7.92 17.79
CA SER A 146 14.42 -7.77 18.98
C SER A 146 13.68 -7.95 20.32
N SER A 147 12.35 -7.79 20.34
CA SER A 147 11.55 -7.88 21.57
C SER A 147 11.25 -9.32 22.00
N CYS A 148 11.40 -10.31 21.12
CA CYS A 148 11.13 -11.72 21.45
C CYS A 148 12.38 -12.49 21.90
N TRP A 149 13.57 -11.90 21.75
CA TRP A 149 14.84 -12.61 21.98
C TRP A 149 15.40 -12.53 23.41
N SER A 150 14.71 -11.86 24.33
CA SER A 150 15.17 -11.73 25.72
C SER A 150 14.61 -12.77 26.70
N SER A 151 13.92 -13.81 26.23
CA SER A 151 13.36 -14.85 27.11
C SER A 151 13.85 -16.24 26.73
N SER A 152 15.14 -16.52 26.94
CA SER A 152 15.58 -17.88 27.26
C SER A 152 16.97 -17.88 27.89
N ASN A 153 17.04 -17.77 29.21
CA ASN A 153 18.13 -18.34 29.99
C ASN A 153 17.59 -18.71 31.37
N ALA A 154 17.17 -19.96 31.54
CA ALA A 154 16.89 -20.54 32.85
C ALA A 154 17.22 -22.03 32.86
N HIS A 155 18.47 -22.30 33.28
CA HIS A 155 18.94 -23.37 34.17
C HIS A 155 18.21 -24.73 34.15
N SER A 156 18.97 -25.76 33.75
CA SER A 156 18.67 -27.19 33.94
C SER A 156 18.82 -27.63 35.41
N PRO A 157 18.03 -28.63 35.84
CA PRO A 157 18.57 -29.67 36.74
C PRO A 157 18.19 -31.11 36.32
N THR A 158 18.89 -32.05 36.95
CA THR A 158 19.20 -33.43 36.55
C THR A 158 18.23 -34.52 37.06
N THR A 159 17.98 -35.55 36.22
CA THR A 159 17.61 -36.99 36.47
C THR A 159 16.18 -37.31 37.03
N PRO A 160 15.54 -38.51 36.88
CA PRO A 160 15.94 -39.81 36.28
C PRO A 160 14.96 -40.46 35.23
N GLN A 161 15.47 -41.55 34.61
CA GLN A 161 14.89 -42.44 33.59
C GLN A 161 13.48 -42.98 33.88
N GLY A 162 12.48 -42.35 33.26
CA GLY A 162 11.18 -42.94 32.91
C GLY A 162 10.53 -42.22 31.71
N THR A 163 11.29 -41.33 31.07
CA THR A 163 10.82 -40.12 30.39
C THR A 163 11.39 -39.97 28.99
N HIS A 164 12.20 -40.94 28.52
CA HIS A 164 12.99 -40.83 27.29
C HIS A 164 12.09 -40.66 26.05
N ASP A 165 11.02 -41.45 25.91
CA ASP A 165 10.06 -41.31 24.80
C ASP A 165 9.24 -40.02 24.87
N SER A 166 8.93 -39.55 26.08
CA SER A 166 8.20 -38.29 26.26
C SER A 166 9.08 -37.06 25.98
N ALA A 167 10.37 -37.14 26.29
CA ALA A 167 11.35 -36.09 26.05
C ALA A 167 11.75 -36.03 24.57
N LEU A 168 11.92 -37.20 23.92
CA LEU A 168 12.19 -37.30 22.48
C LEU A 168 11.02 -36.72 21.67
N ARG A 169 9.78 -37.10 22.01
CA ARG A 169 8.57 -36.52 21.38
C ARG A 169 8.45 -35.01 21.59
N LYS A 170 8.82 -34.49 22.77
CA LYS A 170 8.84 -33.04 23.04
C LYS A 170 9.91 -32.34 22.20
N HIS A 171 11.08 -32.95 22.04
CA HIS A 171 12.16 -32.43 21.21
C HIS A 171 11.75 -32.41 19.73
N ASP A 172 11.19 -33.51 19.22
CA ASP A 172 10.69 -33.63 17.85
C ASP A 172 9.57 -32.64 17.56
N ALA A 173 8.64 -32.45 18.51
CA ALA A 173 7.58 -31.45 18.41
C ALA A 173 8.14 -30.01 18.39
N SER A 174 9.14 -29.72 19.22
CA SER A 174 9.80 -28.41 19.27
C SER A 174 10.50 -28.07 17.96
N ILE A 175 11.22 -29.04 17.38
CA ILE A 175 11.86 -28.89 16.06
C ILE A 175 10.80 -28.60 15.00
N LEU A 176 9.73 -29.39 14.96
CA LEU A 176 8.66 -29.21 13.98
C LEU A 176 7.98 -27.83 14.09
N VAL A 177 7.74 -27.33 15.30
CA VAL A 177 7.15 -26.00 15.52
C VAL A 177 8.08 -24.92 14.99
N ARG A 178 9.36 -24.96 15.36
CA ARG A 178 10.37 -24.00 14.88
C ARG A 178 10.49 -24.01 13.35
N ASP A 179 10.43 -25.20 12.76
CA ASP A 179 10.49 -25.38 11.30
C ASP A 179 9.26 -24.81 10.61
N SER A 180 8.08 -25.01 11.22
CA SER A 180 6.82 -24.43 10.73
C SER A 180 6.81 -22.91 10.80
N GLU A 181 7.38 -22.35 11.86
CA GLU A 181 7.48 -20.91 12.10
C GLU A 181 8.41 -20.26 11.08
N ALA A 182 9.65 -20.76 10.95
CA ALA A 182 10.61 -20.25 9.98
C ALA A 182 10.11 -20.38 8.53
N PHE A 183 9.42 -21.49 8.21
CA PHE A 183 8.80 -21.66 6.90
C PHE A 183 7.66 -20.64 6.66
N TYR A 184 6.81 -20.42 7.66
CA TYR A 184 5.73 -19.44 7.58
C TYR A 184 6.27 -18.02 7.41
N GLU A 185 7.27 -17.61 8.19
CA GLU A 185 7.91 -16.29 8.12
C GLU A 185 8.50 -16.02 6.74
N SER A 186 9.23 -16.99 6.18
CA SER A 186 9.80 -16.87 4.85
C SER A 186 8.71 -16.68 3.79
N ASN A 187 7.65 -17.49 3.82
CA ASN A 187 6.54 -17.36 2.88
C ASN A 187 5.77 -16.05 3.07
N LEU A 188 5.61 -15.57 4.30
CA LEU A 188 4.96 -14.30 4.59
C LEU A 188 5.74 -13.13 3.97
N GLN A 189 7.08 -13.16 4.04
CA GLN A 189 7.92 -12.15 3.41
C GLN A 189 7.74 -12.11 1.89
N PHE A 190 7.73 -13.27 1.23
CA PHE A 190 7.46 -13.35 -0.21
C PHE A 190 6.05 -12.86 -0.55
N PHE A 191 5.05 -13.25 0.24
CA PHE A 191 3.67 -12.83 0.03
C PHE A 191 3.52 -11.31 0.15
N ILE A 192 4.04 -10.69 1.21
CA ILE A 192 4.00 -9.24 1.40
C ILE A 192 4.73 -8.52 0.26
N GLY A 193 5.90 -9.03 -0.14
CA GLY A 193 6.65 -8.49 -1.28
C GLY A 193 5.86 -8.54 -2.59
N ALA A 194 5.14 -9.64 -2.84
CA ALA A 194 4.28 -9.78 -4.01
C ALA A 194 3.09 -8.82 -3.97
N ILE A 195 2.43 -8.66 -2.82
CA ILE A 195 1.34 -7.67 -2.66
C ILE A 195 1.85 -6.25 -2.94
N PHE A 196 2.95 -5.85 -2.29
CA PHE A 196 3.46 -4.50 -2.45
C PHE A 196 3.93 -4.24 -3.89
N GLY A 197 4.82 -5.07 -4.42
CA GLY A 197 5.44 -4.82 -5.72
C GLY A 197 4.49 -5.05 -6.90
N LEU A 198 3.61 -6.06 -6.84
CA LEU A 198 2.77 -6.41 -8.00
C LEU A 198 1.37 -5.80 -7.94
N VAL A 199 0.76 -5.73 -6.75
CA VAL A 199 -0.61 -5.22 -6.59
C VAL A 199 -0.59 -3.71 -6.40
N VAL A 200 0.20 -3.23 -5.44
CA VAL A 200 0.19 -1.81 -5.06
C VAL A 200 1.04 -0.98 -6.02
N GLU A 201 2.32 -1.28 -6.17
CA GLU A 201 3.23 -0.46 -6.96
C GLU A 201 2.88 -0.51 -8.46
N LYS A 202 3.01 -1.69 -9.07
CA LYS A 202 2.73 -1.89 -10.50
C LYS A 202 1.25 -1.86 -10.86
N GLY A 203 0.41 -2.44 -9.99
CA GLY A 203 -1.01 -2.57 -10.26
C GLY A 203 -1.77 -1.26 -10.07
N LEU A 204 -1.40 -0.46 -9.08
CA LEU A 204 -2.08 0.78 -8.73
C LEU A 204 -1.23 2.02 -9.02
N MET A 205 -0.09 2.19 -8.35
CA MET A 205 0.65 3.45 -8.32
C MET A 205 1.25 3.85 -9.68
N GLU A 206 1.84 2.91 -10.42
CA GLU A 206 2.40 3.20 -11.75
C GLU A 206 1.33 3.48 -12.79
N ARG A 207 0.17 2.83 -12.67
CA ARG A 207 -0.94 2.97 -13.62
C ARG A 207 -1.82 4.17 -13.34
N LEU A 208 -1.85 4.63 -12.10
CA LEU A 208 -2.73 5.70 -11.64
C LEU A 208 -2.59 6.99 -12.47
N PRO A 209 -1.38 7.53 -12.75
CA PRO A 209 -1.23 8.76 -13.53
C PRO A 209 -1.72 8.62 -14.98
N ASP A 210 -1.46 7.47 -15.61
CA ASP A 210 -1.81 7.21 -17.00
C ASP A 210 -3.31 7.00 -17.21
N GLU A 211 -3.97 6.40 -16.22
CA GLU A 211 -5.39 6.03 -16.27
C GLU A 211 -6.32 7.13 -15.80
N LEU A 212 -5.86 8.07 -14.98
CA LEU A 212 -6.68 9.12 -14.37
C LEU A 212 -7.14 10.19 -15.38
N PHE A 213 -6.22 11.06 -15.76
CA PHE A 213 -6.52 12.23 -16.59
C PHE A 213 -5.26 12.70 -17.30
N THR A 214 -5.06 12.16 -18.49
CA THR A 214 -3.93 12.51 -19.36
C THR A 214 -4.42 13.26 -20.59
N GLN A 215 -3.52 14.00 -21.24
CA GLN A 215 -3.82 14.67 -22.51
C GLN A 215 -4.36 13.69 -23.56
N ARG A 216 -3.86 12.44 -23.56
CA ARG A 216 -4.35 11.36 -24.42
C ARG A 216 -5.84 11.10 -24.19
N ILE A 217 -6.26 11.02 -22.93
CA ILE A 217 -7.67 10.81 -22.57
C ILE A 217 -8.53 11.96 -23.08
N VAL A 218 -8.11 13.21 -22.85
CA VAL A 218 -8.84 14.41 -23.33
C VAL A 218 -8.96 14.42 -24.86
N ARG A 219 -7.90 14.03 -25.58
CA ARG A 219 -7.88 14.04 -27.05
C ARG A 219 -8.84 13.04 -27.69
N HIS A 220 -9.17 11.96 -26.98
CA HIS A 220 -10.09 10.93 -27.43
C HIS A 220 -11.52 11.09 -26.86
N MET A 221 -11.79 12.17 -26.12
CA MET A 221 -13.14 12.44 -25.62
C MET A 221 -14.09 12.86 -26.74
N SER A 222 -15.34 12.42 -26.63
CA SER A 222 -16.39 12.91 -27.50
C SER A 222 -16.68 14.39 -27.24
N LYS A 223 -17.11 15.12 -28.28
CA LYS A 223 -17.53 16.52 -28.14
C LYS A 223 -18.66 16.69 -27.12
N ALA A 224 -19.54 15.69 -27.00
CA ALA A 224 -20.64 15.70 -26.04
C ALA A 224 -20.11 15.64 -24.60
N THR A 225 -19.18 14.73 -24.30
CA THR A 225 -18.54 14.62 -22.97
C THR A 225 -17.74 15.87 -22.63
N LEU A 226 -17.02 16.42 -23.61
CA LEU A 226 -16.22 17.63 -23.40
C LEU A 226 -17.14 18.85 -23.12
N LYS A 227 -18.25 18.98 -23.84
CA LYS A 227 -19.27 20.00 -23.56
C LYS A 227 -19.96 19.76 -22.21
N LEU A 228 -20.16 18.51 -21.82
CA LEU A 228 -20.74 18.19 -20.51
C LEU A 228 -19.81 18.64 -19.37
N VAL A 229 -18.52 18.35 -19.45
CA VAL A 229 -17.56 18.59 -18.36
C VAL A 229 -17.01 20.02 -18.36
N ALA A 230 -16.60 20.53 -19.53
CA ALA A 230 -15.98 21.84 -19.69
C ALA A 230 -16.92 22.90 -20.27
N GLY A 231 -18.18 22.53 -20.57
CA GLY A 231 -19.18 23.50 -21.00
C GLY A 231 -19.54 24.43 -19.86
N GLU A 232 -19.60 25.69 -20.20
CA GLU A 232 -20.11 26.77 -19.36
C GLU A 232 -21.53 26.44 -18.88
N THR A 233 -21.78 26.62 -17.59
CA THR A 233 -23.13 26.51 -17.03
C THR A 233 -23.95 27.74 -17.40
N GLU A 234 -25.28 27.62 -17.44
CA GLU A 234 -26.13 28.78 -17.72
C GLU A 234 -25.91 29.93 -16.73
N GLY A 235 -25.61 29.60 -15.47
CA GLY A 235 -25.30 30.60 -14.45
C GLY A 235 -24.02 31.39 -14.77
N THR A 236 -22.95 30.70 -15.17
CA THR A 236 -21.70 31.34 -15.57
C THR A 236 -21.88 32.13 -16.87
N ALA A 237 -22.64 31.60 -17.84
CA ALA A 237 -22.94 32.30 -19.09
C ALA A 237 -23.71 33.60 -18.86
N ARG A 238 -24.70 33.61 -17.95
CA ARG A 238 -25.44 34.84 -17.58
C ARG A 238 -24.54 35.87 -16.90
N LYS A 239 -23.70 35.43 -15.95
CA LYS A 239 -22.74 36.31 -15.29
C LYS A 239 -21.74 36.92 -16.29
N ARG A 240 -21.30 36.15 -17.29
CA ARG A 240 -20.43 36.68 -18.34
C ARG A 240 -21.14 37.78 -19.13
N ILE A 241 -22.39 37.55 -19.52
CA ILE A 241 -23.19 38.55 -20.24
C ILE A 241 -23.37 39.82 -19.40
N GLU A 242 -23.71 39.69 -18.12
CA GLU A 242 -23.86 40.81 -17.19
C GLU A 242 -22.54 41.61 -17.03
N CYS A 243 -21.42 40.92 -16.79
CA CYS A 243 -20.11 41.58 -16.73
C CYS A 243 -19.72 42.26 -18.04
N ASP A 244 -20.02 41.65 -19.19
CA ASP A 244 -19.74 42.24 -20.51
C ASP A 244 -20.57 43.52 -20.74
N GLU A 245 -21.81 43.56 -20.26
CA GLU A 245 -22.68 44.74 -20.31
C GLU A 245 -22.17 45.87 -19.41
N GLU A 246 -21.76 45.55 -18.17
CA GLU A 246 -21.16 46.52 -17.25
C GLU A 246 -19.85 47.10 -17.80
N LEU A 247 -19.00 46.24 -18.39
CA LEU A 247 -17.72 46.65 -18.96
C LEU A 247 -17.92 47.59 -20.15
N LYS A 248 -18.87 47.29 -21.05
CA LYS A 248 -19.27 48.22 -22.12
C LYS A 248 -19.76 49.56 -21.58
N GLY A 249 -20.60 49.53 -20.53
CA GLY A 249 -21.08 50.76 -19.89
C GLY A 249 -19.95 51.62 -19.33
N LEU A 250 -18.95 50.98 -18.69
CA LEU A 250 -17.75 51.66 -18.18
C LEU A 250 -16.88 52.22 -19.30
N GLU A 251 -16.67 51.49 -20.39
CA GLU A 251 -15.91 51.94 -21.56
C GLU A 251 -16.57 53.15 -22.25
N GLU A 252 -17.89 53.13 -22.41
CA GLU A 252 -18.63 54.27 -22.95
C GLU A 252 -18.50 55.51 -22.05
N CYS A 253 -18.58 55.32 -20.73
CA CYS A 253 -18.44 56.41 -19.77
C CYS A 253 -17.01 57.00 -19.80
N LEU A 254 -15.99 56.15 -19.85
CA LEU A 254 -14.59 56.56 -19.99
C LEU A 254 -14.35 57.31 -21.31
N ASN A 255 -14.91 56.84 -22.42
CA ASN A 255 -14.81 57.50 -23.73
C ASN A 255 -15.45 58.90 -23.71
N LYS A 256 -16.59 59.06 -23.04
CA LYS A 256 -17.24 60.37 -22.87
C LYS A 256 -16.39 61.33 -22.04
N LEU A 257 -15.77 60.85 -20.97
CA LEU A 257 -14.90 61.69 -20.11
C LEU A 257 -13.60 62.10 -20.82
N THR A 258 -13.00 61.20 -21.60
CA THR A 258 -11.76 61.48 -22.33
C THR A 258 -11.96 62.38 -23.56
N THR A 259 -13.10 62.27 -24.25
CA THR A 259 -13.45 63.16 -25.37
C THR A 259 -14.01 64.51 -24.91
N GLY A 260 -14.75 64.53 -23.79
CA GLY A 260 -15.28 65.76 -23.18
C GLY A 260 -14.27 66.60 -22.39
N GLY A 261 -13.11 66.03 -22.04
CA GLY A 261 -12.02 66.72 -21.33
C GLY A 261 -11.05 67.53 -22.20
N ARG A 262 -11.26 67.59 -23.53
CA ARG A 262 -10.58 68.55 -24.41
C ARG A 262 -11.43 69.83 -24.51
N ILE A 263 -11.26 70.74 -23.56
CA ILE A 263 -11.64 72.16 -23.68
C ILE A 263 -10.44 72.98 -23.25
#